data_AF-A0A521HYT0-F1
#
_entry.id   AF-A0A521HYT0-F1
#
_cell.length_a   1.000
_cell.length_b   1.000
_cell.length_c   1.000
_cell.angle_alpha   90.00
_cell.angle_beta   90.00
_cell.angle_gamma   90.00
#
_symmetry.space_group_name_H-M   'P 1'
#
loop_
_entity.id
_entity.type
_entity.pdbx_description
1 polymer ?
#
loop_
_entity_poly.entity_id
_entity_poly.type
_entity_poly.pdbx_seq_one_letter_code
_entity_poly.pdbx_strand_id
1 'polypeptide(L)'
;MKLPPVVVHAAVLIGAALVAAYASAAEQPEPQRYRELVHIVRQDCGSCHGLTLAGGLGPALTAEALAGKPAEGLVATIYAGRPGTPMPPFRGIVTEAEAEWIVHQLLRGFPADGGAAAARAD
;
A
#
# COMPACT_ATOMS: atom_id res chain seq x y z
N MET A 1 -30.95 -38.66 10.26
CA MET A 1 -29.82 -39.31 9.56
C MET A 1 -28.53 -38.63 10.03
N LYS A 2 -27.56 -39.36 10.58
CA LYS A 2 -26.28 -38.80 11.04
C LYS A 2 -25.34 -38.68 9.84
N LEU A 3 -24.87 -37.47 9.55
CA LEU A 3 -23.88 -37.24 8.50
C LEU A 3 -22.58 -37.96 8.86
N PRO A 4 -21.92 -38.63 7.89
CA PRO A 4 -20.68 -39.34 8.16
C PRO A 4 -19.59 -38.34 8.54
N PRO A 5 -18.68 -38.71 9.47
CA PRO A 5 -17.67 -37.79 10.01
C PRO A 5 -16.80 -37.16 8.92
N VAL A 6 -16.55 -37.87 7.82
CA VAL A 6 -15.78 -37.34 6.67
C VAL A 6 -16.45 -36.13 6.03
N VAL A 7 -17.80 -36.11 5.93
CA VAL A 7 -18.55 -34.97 5.37
C VAL A 7 -18.51 -33.77 6.30
N VAL A 8 -18.53 -34.00 7.62
CA VAL A 8 -18.39 -32.94 8.63
C VAL A 8 -16.99 -32.31 8.57
N HIS A 9 -15.93 -33.13 8.49
CA HIS A 9 -14.56 -32.63 8.41
C HIS A 9 -14.29 -31.88 7.10
N ALA A 10 -14.81 -32.38 5.97
CA ALA A 10 -14.69 -31.68 4.69
C ALA A 10 -15.39 -30.31 4.71
N ALA A 11 -16.58 -30.22 5.29
CA ALA A 11 -17.29 -28.94 5.43
C ALA A 11 -16.53 -27.94 6.33
N VAL A 12 -15.94 -28.41 7.43
CA VAL A 12 -15.13 -27.58 8.33
C VAL A 12 -13.86 -27.07 7.64
N LEU A 13 -13.16 -27.93 6.88
CA LEU A 13 -11.95 -27.53 6.16
C LEU A 13 -12.23 -26.52 5.05
N ILE A 14 -13.33 -26.72 4.30
CA ILE A 14 -13.75 -25.78 3.25
C ILE A 14 -14.16 -24.44 3.88
N GLY A 15 -14.92 -24.46 4.99
CA GLY A 15 -15.28 -23.26 5.73
C GLY A 15 -14.04 -22.49 6.23
N ALA A 16 -13.07 -23.18 6.81
CA ALA A 16 -11.83 -22.56 7.28
C ALA A 16 -10.98 -21.97 6.15
N ALA A 17 -10.89 -22.63 5.00
CA ALA A 17 -10.17 -22.11 3.83
C ALA A 17 -10.82 -20.84 3.25
N LEU A 18 -12.16 -20.78 3.20
CA LEU A 18 -12.88 -19.59 2.77
C LEU A 18 -12.71 -18.42 3.75
N VAL A 19 -12.68 -18.71 5.06
CA VAL A 19 -12.41 -17.73 6.11
C VAL A 19 -10.97 -17.19 6.02
N ALA A 20 -9.98 -18.03 5.71
CA ALA A 20 -8.60 -17.56 5.51
C ALA A 20 -8.43 -16.72 4.23
N ALA A 21 -9.16 -17.07 3.17
CA ALA A 21 -9.11 -16.38 1.89
C ALA A 21 -9.71 -14.96 1.95
N TYR A 22 -10.82 -14.74 2.67
CA TYR A 22 -11.37 -13.38 2.81
C TYR A 22 -10.44 -12.48 3.64
N ALA A 23 -9.80 -13.03 4.69
CA ALA A 23 -8.88 -12.28 5.54
C ALA A 23 -7.57 -11.91 4.82
N SER A 24 -7.22 -12.63 3.75
CA SER A 24 -6.01 -12.39 2.95
C SER A 24 -6.26 -11.51 1.72
N ALA A 25 -7.50 -11.07 1.49
CA ALA A 25 -7.78 -10.04 0.51
C ALA A 25 -7.20 -8.73 1.05
N ALA A 26 -5.93 -8.45 0.74
CA ALA A 26 -5.31 -7.16 0.97
C ALA A 26 -6.23 -6.10 0.35
N GLU A 27 -6.94 -5.40 1.23
CA GLU A 27 -8.07 -4.54 0.87
C GLU A 27 -7.54 -3.48 -0.11
N GLN A 28 -7.85 -3.66 -1.39
CA GLN A 28 -7.44 -2.69 -2.39
C GLN A 28 -8.18 -1.39 -2.06
N PRO A 29 -7.50 -0.23 -2.08
CA PRO A 29 -8.18 1.03 -1.89
C PRO A 29 -9.32 1.18 -2.89
N GLU A 30 -10.47 1.67 -2.44
CA GLU A 30 -11.56 2.11 -3.31
C GLU A 30 -11.01 3.01 -4.44
N PRO A 31 -11.57 2.98 -5.66
CA PRO A 31 -10.95 3.65 -6.82
C PRO A 31 -10.68 5.15 -6.62
N GLN A 32 -11.51 5.84 -5.86
CA GLN A 32 -11.28 7.25 -5.49
C GLN A 32 -10.07 7.38 -4.57
N ARG A 33 -10.00 6.57 -3.52
CA ARG A 33 -8.89 6.59 -2.56
C ARG A 33 -7.58 6.17 -3.20
N TYR A 34 -7.61 5.20 -4.12
CA TYR A 34 -6.46 4.85 -4.96
C TYR A 34 -5.87 6.08 -5.66
N ARG A 35 -6.72 6.89 -6.33
CA ARG A 35 -6.25 8.09 -7.04
C ARG A 35 -5.64 9.12 -6.09
N GLU A 36 -6.26 9.30 -4.93
CA GLU A 36 -5.76 10.21 -3.90
C GLU A 36 -4.40 9.76 -3.35
N LEU A 37 -4.23 8.46 -3.05
CA LEU A 37 -2.94 7.91 -2.61
C LEU A 37 -1.85 8.07 -3.67
N VAL A 38 -2.19 7.87 -4.95
CA VAL A 38 -1.25 8.13 -6.04
C VAL A 38 -0.86 9.61 -6.10
N HIS A 39 -1.84 10.50 -5.96
CA HIS A 39 -1.60 11.95 -5.94
C HIS A 39 -0.72 12.36 -4.76
N ILE A 40 -1.00 11.88 -3.54
CA ILE A 40 -0.19 12.13 -2.34
C ILE A 40 1.25 11.71 -2.58
N VAL A 41 1.49 10.50 -3.08
CA VAL A 41 2.87 10.03 -3.31
C VAL A 41 3.57 10.86 -4.39
N ARG A 42 2.85 11.24 -5.45
CA ARG A 42 3.44 11.98 -6.58
C ARG A 42 3.71 13.44 -6.27
N GLN A 43 2.85 14.10 -5.50
CA GLN A 43 2.98 15.51 -5.17
C GLN A 43 3.72 15.71 -3.84
N ASP A 44 3.24 15.06 -2.77
CA ASP A 44 3.73 15.33 -1.41
C ASP A 44 5.07 14.63 -1.16
N CYS A 45 5.18 13.33 -1.46
CA CYS A 45 6.47 12.65 -1.39
C CYS A 45 7.41 13.11 -2.51
N GLY A 46 6.87 13.31 -3.72
CA GLY A 46 7.64 13.79 -4.87
C GLY A 46 8.27 15.17 -4.69
N SER A 47 7.72 16.03 -3.83
CA SER A 47 8.32 17.34 -3.51
C SER A 47 9.76 17.25 -3.01
N CYS A 48 10.10 16.18 -2.28
CA CYS A 48 11.44 15.92 -1.76
C CYS A 48 12.17 14.84 -2.56
N HIS A 49 11.46 13.80 -2.97
CA HIS A 49 12.01 12.62 -3.65
C HIS A 49 12.00 12.73 -5.19
N GLY A 50 11.67 13.91 -5.71
CA GLY A 50 11.48 14.18 -7.13
C GLY A 50 10.09 13.74 -7.62
N LEU A 51 9.45 14.50 -8.50
CA LEU A 51 8.11 14.16 -9.04
C LEU A 51 8.10 12.82 -9.81
N THR A 52 9.26 12.43 -10.34
CA THR A 52 9.48 11.12 -10.97
C THR A 52 9.87 10.03 -9.97
N LEU A 53 10.03 10.36 -8.69
CA LEU A 53 10.53 9.53 -7.60
C LEU A 53 12.00 9.08 -7.75
N ALA A 54 12.74 9.69 -8.68
CA ALA A 54 14.14 9.38 -8.97
C ALA A 54 15.15 9.97 -7.97
N GLY A 55 14.67 10.65 -6.92
CA GLY A 55 15.50 11.31 -5.92
C GLY A 55 15.64 12.82 -6.17
N GLY A 56 16.09 13.52 -5.13
CA GLY A 56 16.27 14.97 -5.11
C GLY A 56 16.89 15.39 -3.78
N LEU A 57 16.13 16.10 -2.95
CA LEU A 57 16.51 16.35 -1.55
C LEU A 57 16.45 15.06 -0.73
N GLY A 58 15.47 14.21 -1.00
CA GLY A 58 15.35 12.86 -0.46
C GLY A 58 15.95 11.80 -1.40
N PRO A 59 16.21 10.57 -0.89
CA PRO A 59 16.69 9.46 -1.71
C PRO A 59 15.68 9.04 -2.78
N ALA A 60 16.11 8.32 -3.82
CA ALA A 60 15.18 7.76 -4.80
C ALA A 60 14.20 6.77 -4.14
N LEU A 61 12.95 6.78 -4.61
CA LEU A 61 11.88 5.85 -4.21
C LEU A 61 11.46 4.92 -5.36
N THR A 62 12.35 4.72 -6.35
CA THR A 62 12.12 3.76 -7.44
C THR A 62 12.21 2.33 -6.93
N ALA A 63 11.64 1.38 -7.68
CA ALA A 63 11.69 -0.04 -7.34
C ALA A 63 13.14 -0.53 -7.17
N GLU A 64 14.04 -0.06 -8.04
CA GLU A 64 15.46 -0.41 -8.00
C GLU A 64 16.15 0.15 -6.75
N ALA A 65 15.86 1.39 -6.38
CA ALA A 65 16.43 2.03 -5.20
C ALA A 65 15.93 1.40 -3.88
N LEU A 66 14.73 0.83 -3.90
CA LEU A 66 14.11 0.15 -2.76
C LEU A 66 14.37 -1.36 -2.72
N ALA A 67 14.98 -1.93 -3.76
CA ALA A 67 15.25 -3.36 -3.86
C ALA A 67 16.04 -3.87 -2.64
N GLY A 68 15.58 -4.97 -2.05
CA GLY A 68 16.20 -5.60 -0.88
C GLY A 68 15.97 -4.88 0.46
N LYS A 69 15.23 -3.76 0.50
CA LYS A 69 14.79 -3.15 1.76
C LYS A 69 13.59 -3.93 2.32
N PRO A 70 13.51 -4.16 3.64
CA PRO A 70 12.38 -4.85 4.25
C PRO A 70 11.11 -3.99 4.13
N ALA A 71 10.01 -4.59 3.66
CA ALA A 71 8.76 -3.88 3.42
C ALA A 71 8.20 -3.23 4.69
N GLU A 72 8.25 -3.94 5.81
CA GLU A 72 7.78 -3.49 7.12
C GLU A 72 8.55 -2.24 7.58
N GLY A 73 9.85 -2.19 7.29
CA GLY A 73 10.68 -1.02 7.58
C GLY A 73 10.33 0.19 6.72
N LEU A 74 9.94 -0.03 5.46
CA LEU A 74 9.45 1.02 4.58
C LEU A 74 8.08 1.54 5.04
N VAL A 75 7.18 0.64 5.44
CA VAL A 75 5.86 0.98 6.00
C VAL A 75 6.02 1.85 7.24
N ALA A 76 6.85 1.40 8.19
CA ALA A 76 7.16 2.16 9.39
C ALA A 76 7.75 3.55 9.07
N THR A 77 8.59 3.63 8.03
CA THR A 77 9.18 4.90 7.59
C THR A 77 8.12 5.85 7.01
N ILE A 78 7.16 5.37 6.22
CA ILE A 78 6.06 6.20 5.69
C ILE A 78 5.14 6.63 6.83
N TYR A 79 4.73 5.68 7.67
CA TYR A 79 3.74 5.92 8.71
C TYR A 79 4.26 6.83 9.82
N ALA A 80 5.46 6.55 10.35
CA ALA A 80 6.05 7.27 11.48
C ALA A 80 7.09 8.34 11.09
N GLY A 81 7.43 8.47 9.80
CA GLY A 81 8.49 9.35 9.34
C GLY A 81 9.87 8.83 9.76
N ARG A 82 10.89 9.68 9.65
CA ARG A 82 12.25 9.33 10.08
C ARG A 82 12.82 10.40 11.01
N PRO A 83 12.87 10.13 12.34
CA PRO A 83 13.40 11.06 13.32
C PRO A 83 14.81 11.55 12.97
N GLY A 84 15.05 12.85 13.17
CA GLY A 84 16.33 13.48 12.83
C GLY A 84 16.53 13.74 11.34
N THR A 85 15.51 13.52 10.50
CA THR A 85 15.52 13.89 9.07
C THR A 85 14.32 14.76 8.72
N PRO A 86 14.33 15.44 7.57
CA PRO A 86 13.17 16.20 7.09
C PRO A 86 11.95 15.34 6.71
N MET A 87 12.05 14.01 6.70
CA MET A 87 10.96 13.12 6.30
C MET A 87 9.89 13.04 7.41
N PRO A 88 8.71 13.68 7.24
CA PRO A 88 7.70 13.75 8.28
C PRO A 88 6.92 12.43 8.40
N PRO A 89 6.20 12.21 9.51
CA PRO A 89 5.22 11.13 9.58
C PRO A 89 4.01 11.43 8.70
N PHE A 90 3.49 10.41 8.02
CA PHE A 90 2.22 10.51 7.27
C PHE A 90 1.03 9.88 8.01
N ARG A 91 1.22 9.36 9.23
CA ARG A 91 0.10 8.96 10.11
C ARG A 91 -0.86 10.15 10.30
N GLY A 92 -2.15 9.89 10.10
CA GLY A 92 -3.19 10.92 10.09
C GLY A 92 -3.55 11.44 8.69
N ILE A 93 -2.74 11.13 7.66
CA ILE A 93 -3.04 11.34 6.24
C ILE A 93 -3.27 9.99 5.54
N VAL A 94 -2.45 8.99 5.88
CA VAL A 94 -2.59 7.60 5.43
C VAL A 94 -2.77 6.67 6.62
N THR A 95 -3.54 5.61 6.42
CA THR A 95 -3.61 4.49 7.37
C THR A 95 -2.40 3.58 7.22
N GLU A 96 -2.18 2.67 8.18
CA GLU A 96 -1.08 1.70 8.09
C GLU A 96 -1.26 0.74 6.91
N ALA A 97 -2.48 0.27 6.66
CA ALA A 97 -2.80 -0.56 5.49
C ALA A 97 -2.56 0.17 4.15
N GLU A 98 -2.82 1.48 4.11
CA GLU A 98 -2.51 2.30 2.93
C GLU A 98 -1.00 2.51 2.76
N ALA A 99 -0.24 2.63 3.87
CA ALA A 99 1.21 2.67 3.82
C ALA A 99 1.79 1.34 3.30
N GLU A 100 1.26 0.19 3.73
CA GLU A 100 1.59 -1.13 3.16
C GLU A 100 1.31 -1.19 1.67
N TRP A 101 0.13 -0.73 1.25
CA TRP A 101 -0.23 -0.65 -0.16
C TRP A 101 0.75 0.24 -0.95
N ILE A 102 1.07 1.45 -0.44
CA ILE A 102 2.04 2.35 -1.07
C ILE A 102 3.40 1.66 -1.24
N VAL A 103 3.91 0.98 -0.22
CA VAL A 103 5.18 0.25 -0.28
C VAL A 103 5.14 -0.83 -1.35
N HIS A 104 4.07 -1.62 -1.42
CA HIS A 104 3.92 -2.64 -2.45
C HIS A 104 3.85 -2.05 -3.88
N GLN A 105 3.29 -0.85 -4.04
CA GLN A 105 3.32 -0.15 -5.32
C GLN A 105 4.73 0.38 -5.65
N LEU A 106 5.43 0.97 -4.69
CA LEU A 106 6.79 1.50 -4.88
C LEU A 106 7.77 0.39 -5.29
N LEU A 107 7.69 -0.77 -4.63
CA LEU A 107 8.52 -1.94 -4.93
C LEU A 107 8.25 -2.54 -6.32
N ARG A 108 7.10 -2.27 -6.93
CA ARG A 108 6.72 -2.74 -8.27
C ARG A 108 6.88 -1.67 -9.36
N GLY A 109 7.28 -0.46 -8.98
CA GLY A 109 7.22 0.72 -9.85
C GLY A 109 5.91 1.47 -9.66
N PHE A 110 5.99 2.66 -9.05
CA PHE A 110 4.81 3.42 -8.67
C PHE A 110 4.07 3.97 -9.90
N PRO A 111 2.72 3.95 -9.95
CA PRO A 111 1.96 4.49 -11.08
C PRO A 111 2.16 6.01 -11.23
N ALA A 112 2.02 6.53 -12.45
CA ALA A 112 2.02 7.97 -12.69
C ALA A 112 0.76 8.63 -12.12
N ASP A 113 0.83 9.92 -11.81
CA ASP A 113 -0.36 10.69 -11.46
C ASP A 113 -1.20 10.91 -12.74
N GLY A 114 -2.43 10.41 -12.75
CA GLY A 114 -3.40 10.67 -13.83
C GLY A 114 -3.95 12.10 -13.81
N GLY A 115 -3.60 12.88 -12.78
CA GLY A 115 -4.03 14.25 -12.56
C GLY A 115 -5.47 14.36 -12.02
N ALA A 116 -5.83 15.56 -11.54
CA ALA A 116 -7.17 15.91 -11.05
C ALA A 116 -8.28 15.92 -12.13
N ALA A 117 -7.99 15.49 -13.35
CA ALA A 117 -8.93 15.46 -14.47
C ALA A 117 -10.00 14.36 -14.31
N ALA A 118 -9.67 13.24 -13.65
CA ALA A 118 -10.62 12.16 -13.39
C ALA A 118 -11.60 12.46 -12.24
N ALA A 119 -11.31 13.45 -11.38
CA ALA A 119 -12.15 13.78 -10.23
C ALA A 119 -13.24 14.85 -10.51
N ARG A 120 -13.29 15.37 -11.75
CA ARG A 120 -14.28 16.37 -12.19
C ARG A 120 -15.33 15.82 -13.14
N ALA A 121 -15.31 14.51 -13.40
CA ALA A 121 -16.23 13.84 -14.32
C ALA A 121 -17.48 13.27 -13.62
N ASP A 122 -17.64 13.55 -12.31
CA ASP A 122 -18.73 13.10 -11.45
C ASP A 122 -19.57 14.29 -10.97
#